data_AF-A0A8C3KTK1-F1
#
_entry.id   AF-A0A8C3KTK1-F1
#
_cell.length_a   1.000
_cell.length_b   1.000
_cell.length_c   1.000
_cell.angle_alpha   90.00
_cell.angle_beta   90.00
_cell.angle_gamma   90.00
#
_symmetry.space_group_name_H-M   'P 1'
#
loop_
_entity.id
_entity.type
_entity.pdbx_description
1 polymer ?
#
loop_
_entity_poly.entity_id
_entity_poly.type
_entity_poly.pdbx_seq_one_letter_code
_entity_poly.pdbx_strand_id
1 'polypeptide(L)'
;RCLQEQARKVLEDANRDADLHHVACNLVKKPGNVYYLYRRESGQKYFSILSPKEWGTSPHEFLGAYKLQHDMSWTPFEDIERRDAEINILDKLLSRQAALPPCTEPNFQGLTK
;
A
#
# COMPACT_ATOMS: atom_id res chain seq x y z
N ARG A 1 -6.22 -19.38 17.86
CA ARG A 1 -6.32 -19.46 16.38
C ARG A 1 -6.26 -18.10 15.67
N CYS A 2 -6.54 -16.97 16.34
CA CYS A 2 -6.46 -15.65 15.70
C CYS A 2 -5.05 -15.29 15.16
N LEU A 3 -3.99 -15.53 15.95
CA LEU A 3 -2.62 -15.21 15.55
C LEU A 3 -2.13 -15.99 14.31
N GLN A 4 -2.54 -17.25 14.17
CA GLN A 4 -2.16 -18.08 13.02
C GLN A 4 -2.79 -17.56 11.73
N GLU A 5 -4.06 -17.14 11.80
CA GLU A 5 -4.77 -16.56 10.67
C GLU A 5 -4.16 -15.22 10.24
N GLN A 6 -3.79 -14.38 11.22
CA GLN A 6 -3.09 -13.13 10.97
C GLN A 6 -1.72 -13.37 10.31
N ALA A 7 -0.96 -14.34 10.80
CA ALA A 7 0.32 -14.71 10.20
C ALA A 7 0.16 -15.20 8.76
N ARG A 8 -0.86 -16.03 8.48
CA ARG A 8 -1.19 -16.49 7.11
C ARG A 8 -1.49 -15.31 6.20
N LYS A 9 -2.34 -14.39 6.64
CA LYS A 9 -2.70 -13.20 5.85
C LYS A 9 -1.47 -12.35 5.52
N VAL A 10 -0.59 -12.11 6.49
CA VAL A 10 0.64 -11.34 6.28
C VAL A 10 1.54 -12.00 5.24
N LEU A 11 1.67 -13.32 5.26
CA LEU A 11 2.45 -14.06 4.26
C LEU A 11 1.83 -13.97 2.86
N GLU A 12 0.50 -14.07 2.76
CA GLU A 12 -0.23 -13.94 1.49
C GLU A 12 -0.09 -12.52 0.90
N ASP A 13 -0.23 -11.49 1.74
CA ASP A 13 -0.03 -10.11 1.34
C ASP A 13 1.40 -9.87 0.86
N ALA A 14 2.41 -10.38 1.59
CA ALA A 14 3.81 -10.27 1.20
C ALA A 14 4.11 -10.98 -0.14
N ASN A 15 3.55 -12.18 -0.36
CA ASN A 15 3.72 -12.90 -1.61
C ASN A 15 3.07 -12.16 -2.78
N ARG A 16 1.85 -11.66 -2.60
CA ARG A 16 1.16 -10.83 -3.61
C ARG A 16 2.00 -9.61 -3.96
N ASP A 17 2.48 -8.90 -2.95
CA ASP A 17 3.24 -7.67 -3.18
C ASP A 17 4.54 -7.96 -3.92
N ALA A 18 5.23 -9.06 -3.59
CA ALA A 18 6.40 -9.53 -4.33
C ALA A 18 6.04 -9.84 -5.79
N ASP A 19 4.94 -10.55 -6.05
CA ASP A 19 4.49 -10.87 -7.40
C ASP A 19 4.20 -9.59 -8.21
N LEU A 20 3.47 -8.63 -7.63
CA LEU A 20 3.12 -7.35 -8.28
C LEU A 20 4.37 -6.50 -8.55
N HIS A 21 5.37 -6.52 -7.67
CA HIS A 21 6.65 -5.85 -7.93
C HIS A 21 7.37 -6.41 -9.16
N HIS A 22 7.31 -7.72 -9.39
CA HIS A 22 7.92 -8.38 -10.55
C HIS A 22 7.10 -8.28 -11.85
N VAL A 23 5.82 -7.92 -11.77
CA VAL A 23 4.99 -7.71 -12.98
C VAL A 23 5.64 -6.68 -13.90
N ALA A 24 5.71 -7.03 -15.19
CA ALA A 24 6.28 -6.18 -16.24
C ALA A 24 5.58 -4.83 -16.31
N CYS A 25 6.35 -3.75 -16.45
CA CYS A 25 5.81 -2.42 -16.59
C CYS A 25 6.76 -1.61 -17.48
N ASN A 26 6.22 -0.95 -18.51
CA ASN A 26 7.03 -0.15 -19.45
C ASN A 26 7.50 1.18 -18.84
N LEU A 27 7.12 1.45 -17.59
CA LEU A 27 7.32 2.72 -16.91
C LEU A 27 7.78 2.45 -15.48
N VAL A 28 8.46 3.43 -14.90
CA VAL A 28 8.92 3.35 -13.52
C VAL A 28 7.72 3.46 -12.58
N LYS A 29 7.56 2.47 -11.71
CA LYS A 29 6.52 2.45 -10.69
C LYS A 29 6.84 3.54 -9.66
N LYS A 30 5.90 4.46 -9.44
CA LYS A 30 6.00 5.60 -8.52
C LYS A 30 4.92 5.46 -7.45
N PRO A 31 5.27 5.57 -6.16
CA PRO A 31 4.29 5.64 -5.08
C PRO A 31 3.24 6.72 -5.30
N GLY A 32 2.03 6.47 -4.79
CA GLY A 32 0.85 7.33 -4.92
C GLY A 32 0.00 7.04 -6.18
N ASN A 33 0.56 6.36 -7.17
CA ASN A 33 -0.15 6.08 -8.42
C ASN A 33 -0.94 4.77 -8.37
N VAL A 34 -2.03 4.75 -9.14
CA VAL A 34 -2.80 3.53 -9.43
C VAL A 34 -2.28 2.89 -10.71
N TYR A 35 -2.10 1.58 -10.65
CA TYR A 35 -1.67 0.75 -11.76
C TYR A 35 -2.73 -0.31 -12.05
N TYR A 36 -3.02 -0.49 -13.33
CA TYR A 36 -4.01 -1.41 -13.85
C TYR A 36 -3.30 -2.64 -14.44
N LEU A 37 -3.62 -3.81 -13.90
CA LEU A 37 -3.03 -5.09 -14.25
C LEU A 37 -3.81 -5.72 -15.40
N TYR A 38 -3.09 -6.10 -16.46
CA TYR A 38 -3.65 -6.76 -17.62
C TYR A 38 -2.92 -8.05 -17.95
N ARG A 39 -3.57 -8.96 -18.69
CA ARG A 39 -3.00 -10.20 -19.20
C ARG A 39 -3.03 -10.22 -20.73
N ARG A 40 -1.86 -10.36 -21.33
CA ARG A 40 -1.72 -10.58 -22.78
C ARG A 40 -2.21 -11.96 -23.18
N GLU A 41 -2.49 -12.17 -24.46
CA GLU A 41 -2.81 -13.49 -25.02
C GLU A 41 -1.71 -14.53 -24.75
N SER A 42 -0.44 -14.10 -24.66
CA SER A 42 0.69 -14.95 -24.27
C SER A 42 0.67 -15.42 -22.81
N GLY A 43 -0.27 -14.93 -22.00
CA GLY A 43 -0.36 -15.16 -20.56
C GLY A 43 0.49 -14.22 -19.71
N GLN A 44 1.34 -13.40 -20.32
CA GLN A 44 2.17 -12.45 -19.58
C GLN A 44 1.32 -11.35 -18.94
N LYS A 45 1.50 -11.16 -17.63
CA LYS A 45 0.89 -10.04 -16.88
C LYS A 45 1.74 -8.79 -17.03
N TYR A 46 1.10 -7.64 -17.19
CA TYR A 46 1.78 -6.34 -17.21
C TYR A 46 0.91 -5.24 -16.60
N PHE A 47 1.57 -4.20 -16.11
CA PHE A 47 0.92 -3.00 -15.58
C PHE A 47 0.85 -1.87 -16.61
N SER A 48 -0.25 -1.13 -16.58
CA SER A 48 -0.43 0.16 -17.25
C SER A 48 -0.91 1.24 -16.25
N ILE A 49 -0.72 2.50 -16.61
CA ILE A 49 -1.35 3.64 -15.90
C ILE A 49 -2.79 3.86 -16.38
N LEU A 50 -3.14 3.39 -17.57
CA LEU A 50 -4.48 3.58 -18.13
C LEU A 50 -5.46 2.55 -17.59
N SER A 51 -6.62 3.02 -17.15
CA SER A 51 -7.76 2.19 -16.74
C SER A 51 -8.47 1.55 -17.95
N PRO A 52 -9.26 0.48 -17.75
CA PRO A 52 -10.06 -0.11 -18.83
C PRO A 52 -10.98 0.90 -19.53
N LYS A 53 -11.50 1.88 -18.76
CA LYS A 53 -12.36 2.95 -19.28
C LYS A 53 -11.60 3.93 -20.17
N GLU A 54 -10.40 4.33 -19.77
CA GLU A 54 -9.54 5.24 -20.56
C GLU A 54 -8.96 4.56 -21.79
N TRP A 55 -8.80 3.24 -21.74
CA TRP A 55 -8.32 2.45 -22.87
C TRP A 55 -9.33 2.42 -24.03
N GLY A 56 -10.62 2.56 -23.75
CA GLY A 56 -11.70 2.42 -24.73
C GLY A 56 -11.92 0.96 -25.13
N THR A 57 -11.09 0.45 -26.04
CA THR A 57 -11.06 -0.99 -26.40
C THR A 57 -9.77 -1.58 -25.86
N SER A 58 -9.81 -2.13 -24.65
CA SER A 58 -8.62 -2.77 -24.08
C SER A 58 -8.22 -3.98 -24.93
N PRO A 59 -6.97 -4.06 -25.43
CA PRO A 59 -6.51 -5.19 -26.24
C PRO A 59 -6.35 -6.46 -25.39
N HIS A 60 -6.34 -6.33 -24.07
CA HIS A 60 -5.97 -7.39 -23.14
C HIS A 60 -6.96 -7.46 -21.98
N GLU A 61 -7.08 -8.64 -21.38
CA GLU A 61 -7.96 -8.90 -20.25
C GLU A 61 -7.51 -8.11 -19.01
N PHE A 62 -8.47 -7.43 -18.36
CA PHE A 62 -8.25 -6.71 -17.12
C PHE A 62 -8.32 -7.67 -15.92
N LEU A 63 -7.28 -7.65 -15.08
CA LEU A 63 -7.18 -8.53 -13.91
C LEU A 63 -7.42 -7.81 -12.58
N GLY A 64 -7.20 -6.49 -12.52
CA GLY A 64 -7.36 -5.72 -11.28
C GLY A 64 -6.60 -4.41 -11.30
N ALA A 65 -6.83 -3.58 -10.29
CA ALA A 65 -6.15 -2.30 -10.12
C ALA A 65 -5.57 -2.20 -8.71
N TYR A 66 -4.38 -1.58 -8.60
CA TYR A 66 -3.64 -1.50 -7.35
C TYR A 66 -2.95 -0.15 -7.23
N LYS A 67 -3.02 0.48 -6.06
CA LYS A 67 -2.24 1.68 -5.71
C LYS A 67 -0.92 1.25 -5.10
N LEU A 68 0.18 1.77 -5.63
CA LEU A 68 1.50 1.62 -5.00
C LEU A 68 1.59 2.64 -3.86
N GLN A 69 1.74 2.17 -2.64
CA GLN A 69 1.85 3.02 -1.46
C GLN A 69 3.28 3.50 -1.25
N HIS A 70 3.45 4.50 -0.37
CA HIS A 70 4.77 5.09 -0.05
C HIS A 70 5.70 4.13 0.70
N ASP A 71 5.15 3.13 1.38
CA ASP A 71 5.88 2.02 2.02
C ASP A 71 6.19 0.87 1.04
N MET A 72 5.95 1.07 -0.27
CA MET A 72 6.10 0.08 -1.33
C MET A 72 5.12 -1.11 -1.25
N SER A 73 4.10 -1.06 -0.40
CA SER A 73 3.02 -2.03 -0.40
C SER A 73 2.03 -1.78 -1.54
N TRP A 74 1.30 -2.82 -1.93
CA TRP A 74 0.23 -2.70 -2.92
C TRP A 74 -1.14 -2.76 -2.25
N THR A 75 -1.96 -1.72 -2.48
CA THR A 75 -3.35 -1.69 -2.00
C THR A 75 -4.29 -1.96 -3.18
N PRO A 76 -5.15 -3.01 -3.12
CA PRO A 76 -6.19 -3.24 -4.11
C PRO A 76 -7.10 -2.02 -4.27
N PHE A 77 -7.62 -1.77 -5.47
CA PHE A 77 -8.42 -0.59 -5.77
C PHE A 77 -9.65 -0.46 -4.88
N GLU A 78 -10.35 -1.56 -4.58
CA GLU A 78 -11.48 -1.57 -3.64
C GLU A 78 -11.14 -1.11 -2.22
N ASP A 79 -9.87 -1.23 -1.81
CA ASP A 79 -9.42 -0.96 -0.45
C ASP A 79 -8.74 0.41 -0.31
N ILE A 80 -8.52 1.14 -1.41
CA ILE A 80 -7.81 2.43 -1.41
C ILE A 80 -8.49 3.43 -0.48
N GLU A 81 -9.81 3.61 -0.60
CA GLU A 81 -10.55 4.62 0.18
C GLU A 81 -10.48 4.34 1.68
N ARG A 82 -10.67 3.06 2.07
CA ARG A 82 -10.55 2.63 3.47
C ARG A 82 -9.15 2.90 4.00
N ARG A 83 -8.12 2.50 3.26
CA ARG A 83 -6.72 2.65 3.66
C ARG A 83 -6.34 4.13 3.79
N ASP A 84 -6.73 4.95 2.82
CA ASP A 84 -6.48 6.39 2.85
C ASP A 84 -7.21 7.04 4.03
N ALA A 85 -8.44 6.63 4.37
CA ALA A 85 -9.15 7.10 5.55
C ALA A 85 -8.45 6.74 6.87
N GLU A 86 -7.96 5.50 7.02
CA GLU A 86 -7.16 5.05 8.17
C GLU A 86 -5.89 5.88 8.34
N ILE A 87 -5.15 6.11 7.24
CA ILE A 87 -3.92 6.91 7.24
C ILE A 87 -4.23 8.37 7.62
N ASN A 88 -5.30 8.95 7.08
CA ASN A 88 -5.73 10.31 7.41
C ASN A 88 -6.09 10.47 8.90
N ILE A 89 -6.71 9.45 9.51
CA ILE A 89 -6.99 9.47 10.95
C ILE A 89 -5.68 9.42 11.74
N LEU A 90 -4.75 8.54 11.36
CA LEU A 90 -3.46 8.41 12.01
C LEU A 90 -2.64 9.71 11.93
N ASP A 91 -2.60 10.35 10.76
CA ASP A 91 -1.91 11.61 10.53
C ASP A 91 -2.45 12.73 11.43
N LYS A 92 -3.79 12.83 11.58
CA LYS A 92 -4.42 13.78 12.51
C LYS A 92 -4.04 13.53 13.97
N LEU A 93 -3.88 12.27 14.38
CA LEU A 93 -3.48 11.92 15.74
C LEU A 93 -2.01 12.26 15.99
N LEU A 94 -1.12 11.93 15.05
CA LEU A 94 0.31 12.22 15.13
C LEU A 94 0.57 13.73 15.15
N SER A 95 -0.12 14.48 14.28
CA SER A 95 -0.01 15.93 14.20
C SER A 95 -0.44 16.64 15.48
N ARG A 96 -1.32 16.04 16.29
CA ARG A 96 -1.75 16.57 17.60
C ARG A 96 -0.73 16.33 18.72
N GLN A 97 0.07 15.26 18.65
CA GLN A 97 1.08 14.95 19.67
C GLN A 97 2.38 15.74 19.51
N ALA A 98 2.54 16.54 18.44
CA ALA A 98 3.72 17.36 18.20
C ALA A 98 3.86 18.60 19.12
N ALA A 99 3.03 18.72 20.16
CA ALA A 99 3.23 19.64 21.28
C ALA A 99 3.48 18.84 22.57
N LEU A 100 4.45 17.91 22.56
CA LEU A 100 5.06 17.53 23.84
C LEU A 100 5.70 18.79 24.41
N PRO A 101 5.44 19.16 25.68
CA PRO A 101 6.19 20.24 26.30
C PRO A 101 7.68 19.92 26.17
N PRO A 102 8.55 20.92 25.94
CA PRO A 102 9.99 20.68 25.92
C PRO A 102 10.34 19.88 27.18
N CYS A 103 10.92 18.70 27.01
CA CYS A 103 11.39 17.90 28.13
C CYS A 103 12.58 18.63 28.74
N THR A 104 12.30 19.59 29.62
CA THR A 104 13.34 20.44 30.21
C THR A 104 14.16 19.66 31.23
N GLU A 105 13.68 18.50 31.72
CA GLU A 105 14.45 17.67 32.66
C GLU A 105 14.30 16.16 32.42
N PRO A 106 15.37 15.38 32.59
CA PRO A 106 15.29 13.93 32.64
C PRO A 106 14.48 13.48 33.87
N ASN A 107 13.53 12.57 33.65
CA ASN A 107 12.72 11.99 34.72
C ASN A 107 13.54 11.02 35.58
N PHE A 108 14.33 11.55 36.51
CA PHE A 108 15.07 10.79 37.53
C PHE A 108 14.29 10.63 38.84
N GLN A 109 12.95 10.65 38.80
CA GLN A 109 12.16 10.36 40.00
C GLN A 109 12.28 8.88 40.37
N GLY A 110 13.10 8.60 41.38
CA GLY A 110 13.33 7.25 41.93
C GLY A 110 14.80 6.79 42.00
N LEU A 111 15.76 7.62 41.58
CA LEU A 111 17.20 7.29 41.63
C LEU A 111 17.96 7.83 42.84
N THR A 112 17.26 8.46 43.80
CA THR A 112 17.84 8.79 45.10
C THR A 112 17.49 7.69 46.11
N LYS A 113 18.55 7.12 46.68
CA LYS A 113 18.56 6.00 47.62
C LYS A 113 17.76 6.26 48.89
#